data_AF-A0A842KFH4-F1
#
_entry.id   AF-A0A842KFH4-F1
#
_cell.length_a   1.000
_cell.length_b   1.000
_cell.length_c   1.000
_cell.angle_alpha   90.00
_cell.angle_beta   90.00
_cell.angle_gamma   90.00
#
_symmetry.space_group_name_H-M   'P 1'
#
loop_
_entity.id
_entity.type
_entity.pdbx_description
1 polymer ?
#
loop_
_entity_poly.entity_id
_entity_poly.type
_entity_poly.pdbx_seq_one_letter_code
_entity_poly.pdbx_strand_id
1 'polypeptide(L)'
;MKVCIIYDSKYGNGKKCIDYISELIGKKHKVEIFSADEVKPQNIEADLYIFSSPTHIGSPTRKIKKILKKISKENAKYALMTTCIDEKTKSIEKMEKILSKKGMKKVADVKIKVNGIKGPLESNYKEKIEEFLKKIL
;
A
#
# COMPACT_ATOMS: atom_id res chain seq x y z
N MET A 1 5.37 -7.25 15.78
CA MET A 1 4.03 -7.16 15.18
C MET A 1 3.96 -8.00 13.92
N LYS A 2 2.76 -8.39 13.52
CA LYS A 2 2.44 -8.99 12.24
C LYS A 2 1.97 -7.90 11.28
N VAL A 3 2.68 -7.71 10.17
CA VAL A 3 2.34 -6.76 9.11
C VAL A 3 1.84 -7.52 7.90
N CYS A 4 0.67 -7.16 7.40
CA CYS A 4 0.13 -7.68 6.14
C CYS A 4 0.24 -6.61 5.06
N ILE A 5 0.84 -6.97 3.92
CA ILE A 5 0.97 -6.09 2.76
C ILE A 5 0.14 -6.65 1.63
N ILE A 6 -0.81 -5.88 1.12
CA ILE A 6 -1.60 -6.23 -0.06
C ILE A 6 -1.34 -5.19 -1.14
N TYR A 7 -0.83 -5.64 -2.28
CA TYR A 7 -0.39 -4.73 -3.35
C TYR A 7 -0.88 -5.15 -4.72
N ASP A 8 -0.98 -4.19 -5.62
CA ASP A 8 -1.10 -4.41 -7.05
C ASP A 8 0.11 -3.76 -7.74
N SER A 9 0.59 -4.32 -8.85
CA SER A 9 1.70 -3.75 -9.60
C SER A 9 1.63 -4.14 -11.06
N LYS A 10 1.53 -3.15 -11.95
CA LYS A 10 1.44 -3.39 -13.40
C LYS A 10 2.80 -3.57 -14.08
N TYR A 11 3.78 -2.75 -13.69
CA TYR A 11 5.12 -2.70 -14.33
C TYR A 11 6.26 -3.00 -13.35
N GLY A 12 5.95 -3.56 -12.17
CA GLY A 12 6.95 -3.93 -11.16
C GLY A 12 7.42 -2.81 -10.24
N ASN A 13 7.17 -1.52 -10.55
CA ASN A 13 7.57 -0.40 -9.67
C ASN A 13 6.98 -0.52 -8.26
N GLY A 14 5.67 -0.81 -8.16
CA GLY A 14 5.01 -1.04 -6.87
C GLY A 14 5.59 -2.26 -6.14
N LYS A 15 5.85 -3.37 -6.85
CA LYS A 15 6.48 -4.57 -6.27
C LYS A 15 7.87 -4.24 -5.73
N LYS A 16 8.68 -3.47 -6.46
CA LYS A 16 10.02 -3.04 -6.02
C LYS A 16 9.97 -2.25 -4.71
N CYS A 17 8.97 -1.36 -4.55
CA CYS A 17 8.74 -0.68 -3.28
C CYS A 17 8.34 -1.67 -2.17
N ILE A 18 7.45 -2.62 -2.45
CA ILE A 18 7.02 -3.63 -1.48
C ILE A 18 8.15 -4.56 -1.05
N ASP A 19 8.99 -5.02 -1.98
CA ASP A 19 10.16 -5.84 -1.70
C ASP A 19 11.08 -5.10 -0.72
N TYR A 20 11.39 -3.82 -0.98
CA TYR A 20 12.19 -2.98 -0.09
C TYR A 20 11.55 -2.77 1.29
N ILE A 21 10.25 -2.46 1.33
CA ILE A 21 9.49 -2.32 2.58
C ILE A 21 9.55 -3.62 3.39
N SER A 22 9.36 -4.77 2.74
CA SER A 22 9.33 -6.06 3.42
C SER A 22 10.68 -6.46 3.99
N GLU A 23 11.78 -6.13 3.30
CA GLU A 23 13.15 -6.34 3.78
C GLU A 23 13.40 -5.53 5.07
N LEU A 24 12.99 -4.26 5.08
CA LEU A 24 13.18 -3.38 6.24
C LEU A 24 12.33 -3.81 7.45
N ILE A 25 11.05 -4.13 7.23
CA ILE A 25 10.14 -4.57 8.30
C ILE A 25 10.55 -5.96 8.81
N GLY A 26 10.96 -6.86 7.92
CA GLY A 26 11.33 -8.24 8.20
C GLY A 26 12.50 -8.39 9.17
N LYS A 27 13.30 -7.34 9.38
CA LYS A 27 14.39 -7.31 10.37
C LYS A 27 13.90 -7.43 11.82
N LYS A 28 12.65 -7.02 12.11
CA LYS A 28 12.10 -6.99 13.48
C LYS A 28 10.68 -7.54 13.60
N HIS A 29 9.97 -7.72 12.49
CA HIS A 29 8.55 -8.02 12.48
C HIS A 29 8.21 -9.09 11.44
N LYS A 30 7.11 -9.82 11.66
CA LYS A 30 6.62 -10.81 10.70
C LYS A 30 5.90 -10.07 9.57
N VAL A 31 6.26 -10.37 8.32
CA VAL A 31 5.64 -9.77 7.13
C VAL A 31 4.96 -10.86 6.30
N GLU A 32 3.69 -10.65 5.95
CA GLU A 32 2.97 -11.46 4.97
C GLU A 32 2.62 -10.57 3.78
N ILE A 33 2.99 -10.98 2.57
CA ILE A 33 2.82 -10.19 1.34
C ILE A 33 1.87 -10.93 0.41
N PHE A 34 0.87 -10.22 -0.10
CA PHE A 34 -0.09 -10.77 -1.04
C PHE A 34 -0.24 -9.85 -2.27
N SER A 35 -0.11 -10.44 -3.46
CA SER A 35 -0.56 -9.79 -4.69
C SER A 35 -2.08 -9.71 -4.72
N ALA A 36 -2.63 -8.63 -5.28
CA ALA A 36 -4.05 -8.43 -5.44
C ALA A 36 -4.73 -9.51 -6.32
N ASP A 37 -3.95 -10.27 -7.10
CA ASP A 37 -4.42 -11.39 -7.91
C ASP A 37 -4.65 -12.68 -7.11
N GLU A 38 -3.98 -12.84 -5.97
CA GLU A 38 -3.88 -14.11 -5.26
C GLU A 38 -4.60 -14.08 -3.89
N VAL A 39 -5.13 -12.92 -3.48
CA VAL A 39 -5.56 -12.70 -2.10
C VAL A 39 -7.06 -12.88 -1.87
N LYS A 40 -7.41 -13.61 -0.81
CA LYS A 40 -8.73 -13.59 -0.15
C LYS A 40 -8.61 -12.81 1.17
N PRO A 41 -8.88 -11.50 1.19
CA PRO A 41 -8.46 -10.62 2.29
C PRO A 41 -9.25 -10.77 3.59
N GLN A 42 -10.38 -11.48 3.58
CA GLN A 42 -11.30 -11.57 4.72
C GLN A 42 -10.70 -12.30 5.92
N ASN A 43 -9.87 -13.31 5.65
CA ASN A 43 -9.32 -14.21 6.67
C ASN A 43 -7.91 -13.81 7.14
N ILE A 44 -7.37 -12.71 6.63
CA ILE A 44 -6.02 -12.28 7.01
C ILE A 44 -6.11 -11.43 8.27
N GLU A 45 -5.37 -11.83 9.29
CA GLU A 45 -5.20 -11.08 10.54
C GLU A 45 -3.78 -10.52 10.64
N ALA A 46 -3.67 -9.26 11.04
CA ALA A 46 -2.44 -8.52 11.21
C ALA A 46 -2.67 -7.33 12.16
N ASP A 47 -1.61 -6.89 12.81
CA ASP A 47 -1.60 -5.69 13.66
C ASP A 47 -1.61 -4.41 12.81
N LEU A 48 -1.02 -4.48 11.62
CA LEU A 48 -0.90 -3.40 10.65
C LEU A 48 -1.11 -3.92 9.23
N TYR A 49 -1.95 -3.23 8.46
CA TYR A 49 -2.16 -3.51 7.03
C TYR A 49 -1.56 -2.40 6.17
N ILE A 50 -0.77 -2.77 5.16
CA ILE A 50 -0.27 -1.84 4.14
C ILE A 50 -0.97 -2.17 2.84
N PHE A 51 -1.74 -1.22 2.29
CA PHE A 51 -2.37 -1.37 0.98
C PHE A 51 -1.64 -0.53 -0.06
N SER A 52 -1.26 -1.15 -1.17
CA SER A 52 -0.59 -0.46 -2.26
C SER A 52 -1.30 -0.62 -3.60
N SER A 53 -1.42 0.49 -4.33
CA SER A 53 -1.98 0.49 -5.69
C SER A 53 -1.20 1.44 -6.60
N PRO A 54 -0.91 1.06 -7.85
CA PRO A 54 -0.54 2.04 -8.85
C PRO A 54 -1.75 2.96 -9.12
N THR A 55 -1.47 4.22 -9.46
CA THR A 55 -2.48 5.13 -9.97
C THR A 55 -2.77 4.82 -11.44
N HIS A 56 -4.04 4.57 -11.75
CA HIS A 56 -4.59 4.52 -13.09
C HIS A 56 -5.70 5.57 -13.22
N ILE A 57 -5.48 6.57 -14.09
CA ILE A 57 -6.45 7.65 -14.34
C ILE A 57 -6.90 8.32 -13.02
N GLY A 58 -5.93 8.75 -12.20
CA GLY A 58 -6.18 9.43 -10.92
C GLY A 58 -6.90 8.59 -9.86
N SER A 59 -6.74 7.26 -9.89
CA SER A 59 -7.46 6.32 -9.03
C SER A 59 -6.63 5.07 -8.72
N PRO A 60 -6.85 4.38 -7.58
CA PRO A 60 -6.32 3.04 -7.39
C PRO A 60 -7.00 2.06 -8.36
N THR A 61 -6.37 0.91 -8.58
CA THR A 61 -6.86 -0.14 -9.48
C THR A 61 -8.18 -0.71 -9.00
N ARG A 62 -8.94 -1.28 -9.95
CA ARG A 62 -10.20 -1.96 -9.64
C ARG A 62 -9.97 -3.14 -8.69
N LYS A 63 -8.85 -3.85 -8.81
CA LYS A 63 -8.48 -4.99 -7.95
C LYS A 63 -8.35 -4.56 -6.50
N ILE A 64 -7.53 -3.54 -6.24
CA ILE A 64 -7.36 -2.99 -4.89
C ILE A 64 -8.68 -2.46 -4.33
N LYS A 65 -9.46 -1.69 -5.09
CA LYS A 65 -10.79 -1.24 -4.62
C LYS A 65 -11.70 -2.41 -4.21
N LYS A 66 -11.71 -3.51 -4.95
CA LYS A 66 -12.50 -4.71 -4.61
C LYS A 66 -12.01 -5.34 -3.31
N ILE A 67 -10.71 -5.45 -3.12
CA ILE A 67 -10.08 -5.96 -1.88
C ILE A 67 -10.45 -5.08 -0.70
N LEU A 68 -10.24 -3.76 -0.80
CA LEU A 68 -10.56 -2.81 0.27
C LEU A 68 -12.03 -2.85 0.65
N LYS A 69 -12.95 -3.08 -0.29
CA LYS A 69 -14.39 -3.25 0.00
C LYS A 69 -14.69 -4.54 0.77
N LYS A 70 -13.89 -5.60 0.58
CA LYS A 70 -14.08 -6.90 1.22
C LYS A 70 -13.43 -7.02 2.59
N ILE A 71 -12.37 -6.24 2.87
CA ILE A 71 -11.76 -6.27 4.20
C ILE A 71 -12.71 -5.64 5.22
N SER A 72 -12.83 -6.21 6.41
CA SER A 72 -13.60 -5.65 7.51
C SER A 72 -12.90 -6.04 8.80
N LYS A 73 -12.14 -5.11 9.39
CA LYS A 73 -11.36 -5.33 10.60
C LYS A 73 -11.52 -4.09 11.47
N GLU A 74 -12.48 -4.14 12.38
CA GLU A 74 -12.78 -3.00 13.23
C GLU A 74 -11.55 -2.63 14.08
N ASN A 75 -11.28 -1.33 14.22
CA ASN A 75 -10.13 -0.77 14.95
C ASN A 75 -8.73 -1.14 14.42
N ALA A 76 -8.62 -1.92 13.34
CA ALA A 76 -7.33 -2.27 12.75
C ALA A 76 -6.60 -1.05 12.16
N LYS A 77 -5.28 -1.01 12.34
CA LYS A 77 -4.42 0.04 11.79
C LYS A 77 -4.10 -0.23 10.33
N TYR A 78 -4.09 0.81 9.50
CA TYR A 78 -3.65 0.68 8.11
C TYR A 78 -2.79 1.84 7.64
N ALA A 79 -1.94 1.55 6.68
CA ALA A 79 -1.16 2.52 5.94
C ALA A 79 -1.38 2.35 4.43
N LEU A 80 -1.22 3.43 3.67
CA LEU A 80 -1.48 3.44 2.23
C LEU A 80 -0.23 3.82 1.44
N MET A 81 0.00 3.14 0.32
CA MET A 81 1.03 3.54 -0.64
C MET A 81 0.43 3.64 -2.04
N THR A 82 0.86 4.62 -2.83
CA THR A 82 0.60 4.63 -4.27
C THR A 82 1.85 4.93 -5.07
N THR A 83 2.05 4.21 -6.16
CA THR A 83 2.99 4.64 -7.20
C THR A 83 2.24 5.46 -8.25
N CYS A 84 2.73 6.65 -8.59
CA CYS A 84 2.05 7.57 -9.51
C CYS A 84 3.03 8.38 -10.38
N ILE A 85 2.57 8.78 -11.58
CA ILE A 85 3.33 9.74 -12.41
C ILE A 85 3.07 11.17 -11.90
N ASP A 86 1.81 11.46 -11.56
CA ASP A 86 1.35 12.74 -11.03
C ASP A 86 0.91 12.57 -9.56
N GLU A 87 1.57 13.32 -8.66
CA GLU A 87 1.28 13.32 -7.22
C GLU A 87 -0.07 13.95 -6.87
N LYS A 88 -0.67 14.73 -7.79
CA LYS A 88 -2.05 15.26 -7.66
C LYS A 88 -3.13 14.18 -7.77
N THR A 89 -2.73 12.91 -8.00
CA THR A 89 -3.63 11.76 -7.98
C THR A 89 -4.47 11.70 -6.70
N LYS A 90 -5.76 11.36 -6.86
CA LYS A 90 -6.70 11.12 -5.75
C LYS A 90 -6.68 9.66 -5.27
N SER A 91 -5.57 8.95 -5.48
CA SER A 91 -5.52 7.50 -5.28
C SER A 91 -5.64 7.11 -3.81
N ILE A 92 -4.82 7.75 -2.96
CA ILE A 92 -4.81 7.56 -1.50
C ILE A 92 -6.17 7.91 -0.91
N GLU A 93 -6.71 9.07 -1.27
CA GLU A 93 -7.97 9.63 -0.82
C GLU A 93 -9.14 8.70 -1.14
N LYS A 94 -9.12 8.06 -2.32
CA LYS A 94 -10.12 7.05 -2.70
C LYS A 94 -9.98 5.75 -1.92
N MET A 95 -8.77 5.30 -1.61
CA MET A 95 -8.55 4.12 -0.77
C MET A 95 -8.99 4.38 0.67
N GLU A 96 -8.60 5.53 1.23
CA GLU A 96 -8.97 6.00 2.56
C GLU A 96 -10.49 6.12 2.71
N LYS A 97 -11.19 6.71 1.75
CA LYS A 97 -12.67 6.80 1.77
C LYS A 97 -13.37 5.43 1.84
N ILE A 98 -12.74 4.37 1.33
CA ILE A 98 -13.30 3.00 1.42
C ILE A 98 -13.06 2.43 2.81
N LEU A 99 -11.86 2.62 3.37
CA LEU A 99 -11.43 2.06 4.65
C LEU A 99 -11.99 2.80 5.86
N SER A 100 -12.16 4.13 5.80
CA SER A 100 -12.73 4.92 6.89
C SER A 100 -14.17 4.51 7.22
N LYS A 101 -14.94 4.09 6.21
CA LYS A 101 -16.28 3.52 6.37
C LYS A 101 -16.31 2.16 7.07
N LYS A 102 -15.16 1.58 7.38
CA LYS A 102 -15.00 0.23 7.95
C LYS A 102 -14.44 0.24 9.37
N GLY A 103 -14.36 1.41 10.01
CA GLY A 103 -13.84 1.55 11.38
C GLY A 103 -12.34 1.27 11.50
N MET A 104 -11.60 1.21 10.39
CA MET A 104 -10.15 1.06 10.38
C MET A 104 -9.47 2.43 10.60
N LYS A 105 -8.32 2.43 11.27
CA LYS A 105 -7.58 3.64 11.65
C LYS A 105 -6.36 3.83 10.75
N LYS A 106 -6.31 4.94 10.00
CA LYS A 106 -5.16 5.28 9.17
C LYS A 106 -4.00 5.73 10.07
N VAL A 107 -2.79 5.22 9.83
CA VAL A 107 -1.58 5.64 10.56
C VAL A 107 -0.63 6.48 9.71
N ALA A 108 -0.50 6.18 8.42
CA ALA A 108 0.28 7.00 7.48
C ALA A 108 -0.10 6.71 6.03
N ASP A 109 0.38 7.54 5.11
CA ASP A 109 0.43 7.22 3.68
C ASP A 109 1.69 7.77 3.02
N VAL A 110 1.99 7.26 1.82
CA VAL A 110 3.08 7.74 0.99
C VAL A 110 2.74 7.64 -0.51
N LYS A 111 3.08 8.69 -1.27
CA LYS A 111 3.07 8.68 -2.74
C LYS A 111 4.51 8.54 -3.23
N ILE A 112 4.75 7.57 -4.11
CA ILE A 112 6.04 7.32 -4.74
C ILE A 112 5.95 7.66 -6.22
N LYS A 113 6.75 8.60 -6.68
CA LYS A 113 6.73 9.06 -8.06
C LYS A 113 7.41 8.06 -8.99
N VAL A 114 6.88 7.96 -10.20
CA VAL A 114 7.43 7.18 -11.31
C VAL A 114 7.71 8.12 -12.47
N ASN A 115 8.95 8.14 -12.99
CA ASN A 115 9.45 9.04 -14.03
C ASN A 115 9.06 8.60 -15.45
N GLY A 116 7.83 8.09 -15.60
CA GLY A 116 7.31 7.56 -16.85
C GLY A 116 6.26 6.48 -16.63
N ILE A 117 5.62 6.01 -17.69
CA ILE A 117 4.55 5.00 -17.58
C ILE A 117 5.07 3.69 -16.99
N LYS A 118 6.24 3.23 -17.43
CA LYS A 118 6.84 1.96 -17.00
C LYS A 118 7.91 2.12 -15.91
N GLY A 119 8.30 3.34 -15.57
CA GLY A 119 9.46 3.58 -14.72
C GLY A 119 10.41 4.63 -15.30
N PRO A 120 11.57 4.80 -14.64
CA PRO A 120 11.91 4.22 -13.33
C PRO A 120 11.14 4.88 -12.17
N LEU A 121 11.26 4.34 -10.96
CA LEU A 121 10.93 5.07 -9.73
C LEU A 121 11.78 6.35 -9.63
N GLU A 122 11.29 7.36 -8.92
CA GLU A 122 12.11 8.52 -8.54
C GLU A 122 13.35 8.08 -7.75
N SER A 123 14.45 8.84 -7.85
CA SER A 123 15.75 8.45 -7.28
C SER A 123 15.69 8.29 -5.76
N ASN A 124 14.92 9.14 -5.07
CA ASN A 124 14.80 9.19 -3.62
C ASN A 124 13.63 8.35 -3.05
N TYR A 125 13.15 7.34 -3.78
CA TYR A 125 12.00 6.54 -3.33
C TYR A 125 12.29 5.75 -2.05
N LYS A 126 13.56 5.38 -1.80
CA LYS A 126 13.95 4.60 -0.62
C LYS A 126 13.85 5.44 0.64
N GLU A 127 14.33 6.68 0.58
CA GLU A 127 14.29 7.66 1.64
C GLU A 127 12.82 7.97 2.02
N LYS A 128 11.95 8.17 1.03
CA LYS A 128 10.50 8.32 1.26
C LYS A 128 9.88 7.09 1.94
N ILE A 129 10.29 5.88 1.54
CA ILE A 129 9.83 4.65 2.18
C ILE A 129 10.30 4.59 3.64
N GLU A 130 11.57 4.91 3.92
CA GLU A 130 12.10 4.89 5.28
C GLU A 130 11.41 5.91 6.19
N GLU A 131 11.15 7.13 5.70
CA GLU A 131 10.36 8.14 6.41
C GLU A 131 8.92 7.67 6.65
N PHE A 132 8.33 6.99 5.68
CA PHE A 132 7.00 6.38 5.82
C PHE A 132 6.99 5.28 6.89
N LEU A 133 8.00 4.41 6.92
CA LEU A 133 8.10 3.32 7.89
C LEU A 133 8.31 3.83 9.32
N LYS A 134 9.07 4.92 9.52
CA LYS A 134 9.22 5.58 10.83
C LYS A 134 7.90 6.07 11.43
N LYS A 135 6.86 6.26 10.61
CA LYS A 135 5.53 6.73 11.07
C LYS A 135 4.59 5.58 11.47
N ILE A 136 4.86 4.35 11.04
CA ILE A 136 3.91 3.22 11.19
C ILE A 136 4.43 2.06 12.04
N LEU A 137 5.74 2.02 12.30
CA LEU A 137 6.42 1.02 13.14
C LEU A 137 6.90 1.65 14.43
#